data_AF-A0A0D3JRM1-F1
#
_entry.id   AF-A0A0D3JRM1-F1
#
_cell.length_a   1.000
_cell.length_b   1.000
_cell.length_c   1.000
_cell.angle_alpha   90.00
_cell.angle_beta   90.00
_cell.angle_gamma   90.00
#
_symmetry.space_group_name_H-M   'P 1'
#
loop_
_entity.id
_entity.type
_entity.pdbx_description
1 polymer ?
#
loop_
_entity_poly.entity_id
_entity_poly.type
_entity_poly.pdbx_seq_one_letter_code
_entity_poly.pdbx_strand_id
1 'polypeptide(L)'
;IMKDKQRLKRFAYQYIIIDEGHRMKNAASKLSATLMQYESAHRVLLTGTPLQNNLHELWALLNFLLPKIFASADSFETWFSAPLAERAGGASAQEEMAMNEEESLLVINRLHQVLRPFLLRRLKSDVEAQLPDKAEYVVKCELSPMQKLMYRQIQDQGLCSVGAAGQLKVSGLNNVCNHPYLFFSPEQLDQLGDDANLLWRSSGKFELLDRILPKLQALGHRGRDVQLMDLLELYFNLRHYKHLRLDGAAT
;
A
#
# COMPACT_ATOMS: atom_id res chain seq x y z
N ILE A 1 0.13 13.17 19.48
CA ILE A 1 -0.81 14.06 18.75
C ILE A 1 -2.27 13.77 19.09
N MET A 2 -2.82 12.61 18.70
CA MET A 2 -4.25 12.31 18.97
C MET A 2 -4.59 12.19 20.46
N LYS A 3 -3.72 11.55 21.26
CA LYS A 3 -3.90 11.43 22.73
C LYS A 3 -3.84 12.79 23.42
N ASP A 4 -2.89 13.64 23.04
CA ASP A 4 -2.65 14.95 23.67
C ASP A 4 -3.36 16.13 22.98
N LYS A 5 -4.45 15.85 22.23
CA LYS A 5 -5.06 16.86 21.35
C LYS A 5 -5.48 18.13 22.07
N GLN A 6 -5.97 18.01 23.30
CA GLN A 6 -6.44 19.15 24.11
C GLN A 6 -5.30 20.06 24.57
N ARG A 7 -4.09 19.51 24.78
CA ARG A 7 -2.91 20.28 25.16
C ARG A 7 -2.32 20.97 23.94
N LEU A 8 -2.19 20.23 22.84
CA LEU A 8 -1.56 20.72 21.62
C LEU A 8 -2.40 21.78 20.89
N LYS A 9 -3.73 21.73 20.99
CA LYS A 9 -4.63 22.71 20.37
C LYS A 9 -4.48 24.14 20.92
N ARG A 10 -3.95 24.30 22.12
CA ARG A 10 -3.85 25.61 22.80
C ARG A 10 -2.80 26.54 22.18
N PHE A 11 -1.89 25.99 21.37
CA PHE A 11 -0.82 26.74 20.74
C PHE A 11 -1.22 27.12 19.31
N ALA A 12 -0.94 28.37 18.95
CA ALA A 12 -0.97 28.81 17.55
C ALA A 12 0.39 28.45 16.92
N TYR A 13 0.39 27.57 15.91
CA TYR A 13 1.62 27.10 15.28
C TYR A 13 2.00 28.01 14.10
N GLN A 14 3.28 28.36 13.95
CA GLN A 14 3.70 29.03 12.72
C GLN A 14 3.78 28.04 11.55
N TYR A 15 4.30 26.83 11.81
CA TYR A 15 4.47 25.76 10.83
C TYR A 15 3.94 24.43 11.37
N ILE A 16 3.23 23.69 10.53
CA ILE A 16 2.94 22.27 10.73
C ILE A 16 3.54 21.50 9.56
N ILE A 17 4.53 20.66 9.85
CA ILE A 17 5.18 19.78 8.87
C ILE A 17 4.80 18.35 9.21
N ILE A 18 4.25 17.64 8.23
CA ILE A 18 3.89 16.22 8.36
C ILE A 18 4.75 15.42 7.41
N ASP A 19 5.51 14.50 7.97
CA ASP A 19 6.18 13.45 7.21
C ASP A 19 5.25 12.27 6.95
N GLU A 20 5.50 11.55 5.88
CA GLU A 20 4.65 10.48 5.37
C GLU A 20 3.19 10.93 5.13
N GLY A 21 3.05 12.03 4.37
CA GLY A 21 1.78 12.65 4.01
C GLY A 21 0.77 11.70 3.34
N HIS A 22 1.22 10.55 2.82
CA HIS A 22 0.32 9.49 2.36
C HIS A 22 -0.64 8.98 3.46
N ARG A 23 -0.31 9.17 4.74
CA ARG A 23 -1.21 8.88 5.87
C ARG A 23 -2.43 9.83 5.94
N MET A 24 -2.38 10.96 5.22
CA MET A 24 -3.42 12.00 5.19
C MET A 24 -4.38 11.88 4.00
N LYS A 25 -4.26 10.83 3.18
CA LYS A 25 -5.11 10.58 2.01
C LYS A 25 -6.60 10.54 2.33
N ASN A 26 -6.96 10.07 3.52
CA ASN A 26 -8.34 10.04 3.97
C ASN A 26 -8.64 11.27 4.84
N ALA A 27 -9.40 12.22 4.31
CA ALA A 27 -9.86 13.41 5.01
C ALA A 27 -10.70 13.07 6.25
N ALA A 28 -11.48 11.99 6.21
CA ALA A 28 -12.30 11.51 7.32
C ALA A 28 -11.47 10.76 8.39
N SER A 29 -10.16 10.60 8.19
CA SER A 29 -9.30 9.97 9.20
C SER A 29 -9.29 10.80 10.49
N LYS A 30 -9.25 10.11 11.64
CA LYS A 30 -9.17 10.77 12.95
C LYS A 30 -7.93 11.68 13.06
N LEU A 31 -6.84 11.33 12.37
CA LEU A 31 -5.62 12.12 12.30
C LEU A 31 -5.88 13.44 11.58
N SER A 32 -6.44 13.39 10.36
CA SER A 32 -6.78 14.58 9.58
C SER A 32 -7.75 15.49 10.33
N ALA A 33 -8.85 14.93 10.84
CA ALA A 33 -9.84 15.68 11.61
C ALA A 33 -9.26 16.35 12.88
N THR A 34 -8.24 15.75 13.51
CA THR A 34 -7.57 16.33 14.67
C THR A 34 -6.63 17.47 14.27
N LEU A 35 -5.85 17.28 13.20
CA LEU A 35 -4.87 18.26 12.74
C LEU A 35 -5.53 19.50 12.12
N MET A 36 -6.69 19.34 11.48
CA MET A 36 -7.48 20.46 10.97
C MET A 36 -7.97 21.40 12.07
N GLN A 37 -8.05 20.94 13.33
CA GLN A 37 -8.40 21.77 14.48
C GLN A 37 -7.24 22.63 14.99
N TYR A 38 -6.01 22.40 14.53
CA TYR A 38 -4.85 23.17 14.94
C TYR A 38 -4.68 24.39 14.03
N GLU A 39 -4.61 25.55 14.69
CA GLU A 39 -4.35 26.81 14.02
C GLU A 39 -2.90 26.87 13.57
N SER A 40 -2.69 27.18 12.29
CA SER A 40 -1.36 27.32 11.72
C SER A 40 -1.30 28.34 10.58
N ALA A 41 -0.18 29.06 10.49
CA ALA A 41 0.09 29.99 9.38
C ALA A 41 0.54 29.26 8.11
N HIS A 42 1.40 28.25 8.25
CA HIS A 42 1.95 27.48 7.13
C HIS A 42 1.86 25.97 7.39
N ARG A 43 1.59 25.21 6.33
CA ARG A 43 1.48 23.74 6.37
C ARG A 43 2.29 23.12 5.24
N VAL A 44 3.04 22.07 5.55
CA VAL A 44 3.89 21.35 4.60
C VAL A 44 3.66 19.85 4.75
N LEU A 45 3.52 19.17 3.61
CA LEU A 45 3.45 17.71 3.54
C LEU A 45 4.70 17.18 2.85
N LEU A 46 5.34 16.21 3.48
CA LEU A 46 6.44 15.45 2.89
C LEU A 46 5.94 14.03 2.62
N THR A 47 6.17 13.52 1.41
CA THR A 47 5.78 12.15 1.05
C THR A 47 6.77 11.59 0.04
N GLY A 48 7.28 10.39 0.31
CA GLY A 48 8.09 9.63 -0.64
C GLY A 48 7.25 8.90 -1.70
N THR A 49 5.97 8.63 -1.40
CA THR A 49 5.08 7.92 -2.31
C THR A 49 4.40 8.88 -3.30
N PRO A 50 4.31 8.51 -4.59
CA PRO A 50 3.58 9.32 -5.56
C PRO A 50 2.11 9.44 -5.16
N LEU A 51 1.54 10.61 -5.44
CA LEU A 51 0.09 10.82 -5.34
C LEU A 51 -0.63 9.84 -6.27
N GLN A 52 -1.64 9.14 -5.74
CA GLN A 52 -2.48 8.24 -6.54
C GLN A 52 -3.51 9.06 -7.33
N ASN A 53 -4.00 8.48 -8.43
CA ASN A 53 -5.02 9.08 -9.31
C ASN A 53 -6.41 8.99 -8.68
N ASN A 54 -6.59 9.54 -7.48
CA ASN A 54 -7.87 9.62 -6.80
C ASN A 54 -8.14 11.08 -6.39
N LEU A 55 -9.18 11.68 -6.97
CA LEU A 55 -9.56 13.07 -6.74
C LEU A 55 -9.85 13.35 -5.26
N HIS A 56 -10.48 12.39 -4.56
CA HIS A 56 -10.79 12.53 -3.14
C HIS A 56 -9.53 12.52 -2.28
N GLU A 57 -8.54 11.68 -2.60
CA GLU A 57 -7.25 11.68 -1.89
C GLU A 57 -6.51 12.99 -2.11
N LEU A 58 -6.51 13.49 -3.34
CA LEU A 58 -5.86 14.74 -3.65
C LEU A 58 -6.54 15.93 -2.96
N TRP A 59 -7.87 15.98 -2.98
CA TRP A 59 -8.62 16.98 -2.24
C TRP A 59 -8.28 16.95 -0.76
N ALA A 60 -8.17 15.76 -0.14
CA ALA A 60 -7.81 15.63 1.26
C ALA A 60 -6.44 16.28 1.58
N LEU A 61 -5.45 16.09 0.71
CA LEU A 61 -4.11 16.67 0.86
C LEU A 61 -4.10 18.17 0.62
N LEU A 62 -4.82 18.64 -0.41
CA LEU A 62 -4.94 20.07 -0.72
C LEU A 62 -5.73 20.84 0.35
N ASN A 63 -6.82 20.26 0.85
CA ASN A 63 -7.59 20.81 1.96
C ASN A 63 -6.73 20.91 3.22
N PHE A 64 -5.86 19.92 3.48
CA PHE A 64 -4.91 20.05 4.57
C PHE A 64 -3.93 21.22 4.38
N LEU A 65 -3.36 21.40 3.18
CA LEU A 65 -2.41 22.48 2.89
C LEU A 65 -3.07 23.87 2.90
N LEU A 66 -4.24 24.00 2.27
CA LEU A 66 -4.95 25.26 2.01
C LEU A 66 -6.45 25.11 2.32
N PRO A 67 -6.83 24.99 3.61
CA PRO A 67 -8.21 24.71 4.03
C PRO A 67 -9.21 25.82 3.64
N LYS A 68 -8.73 27.06 3.47
CA LYS A 68 -9.58 28.20 3.10
C LYS A 68 -10.03 28.15 1.63
N ILE A 69 -9.23 27.55 0.76
CA ILE A 69 -9.51 27.45 -0.68
C ILE A 69 -10.33 26.19 -0.96
N PHE A 70 -10.02 25.08 -0.28
CA PHE A 70 -10.57 23.75 -0.59
C PHE A 70 -11.52 23.23 0.51
N ALA A 71 -12.51 24.04 0.90
CA ALA A 71 -13.43 23.68 2.00
C ALA A 71 -14.42 22.56 1.67
N SER A 72 -14.83 22.43 0.40
CA SER A 72 -15.83 21.43 -0.05
C SER A 72 -15.21 20.46 -1.05
N ALA A 73 -15.38 19.15 -0.78
CA ALA A 73 -14.99 18.09 -1.70
C ALA A 73 -15.88 18.10 -2.95
N ASP A 74 -17.18 18.31 -2.78
CA ASP A 74 -18.16 18.30 -3.87
C ASP A 74 -17.89 19.45 -4.85
N SER A 75 -17.50 20.62 -4.34
CA SER A 75 -17.12 21.77 -5.19
C SER A 75 -15.84 21.49 -5.97
N PHE A 76 -14.89 20.77 -5.38
CA PHE A 76 -13.67 20.36 -6.04
C PHE A 76 -13.97 19.36 -7.15
N GLU A 77 -14.75 18.31 -6.86
CA GLU A 77 -15.16 17.32 -7.84
C GLU A 77 -15.94 17.95 -9.00
N THR A 78 -16.91 18.81 -8.70
CA THR A 78 -17.67 19.53 -9.73
C THR A 78 -16.77 20.41 -10.59
N TRP A 79 -15.79 21.11 -10.02
CA TRP A 79 -14.89 21.98 -10.78
C TRP A 79 -13.99 21.20 -11.75
N PHE A 80 -13.60 19.98 -11.38
CA PHE A 80 -12.80 19.10 -12.23
C PHE A 80 -13.64 18.28 -13.21
N SER A 81 -14.90 18.00 -12.89
CA SER A 81 -15.84 17.27 -13.75
C SER A 81 -16.67 18.17 -14.69
N ALA A 82 -16.85 19.46 -14.38
CA ALA A 82 -17.60 20.42 -15.21
C ALA A 82 -17.10 20.55 -16.67
N PRO A 83 -15.78 20.50 -16.97
CA PRO A 83 -15.30 20.58 -18.35
C PRO A 83 -15.63 19.33 -19.20
N LEU A 84 -15.98 18.21 -18.54
CA LEU A 84 -16.49 17.01 -19.21
C LEU A 84 -17.93 17.23 -19.66
N ALA A 85 -18.77 17.80 -18.79
CA ALA A 85 -20.15 18.13 -19.09
C ALA A 85 -20.29 19.17 -20.22
N GLU A 86 -19.36 20.13 -20.34
CA GLU A 86 -19.38 21.11 -21.44
C GLU A 86 -18.96 20.51 -22.81
N ARG A 87 -18.14 19.45 -22.82
CA ARG A 87 -17.76 18.74 -24.06
C ARG A 87 -18.77 17.69 -24.49
N ALA A 88 -19.47 17.08 -23.53
CA ALA A 88 -20.65 16.25 -23.76
C ALA A 88 -21.86 17.16 -24.07
N GLY A 89 -21.80 17.86 -25.21
CA GLY A 89 -22.74 18.92 -25.55
C GLY A 89 -24.21 18.57 -25.32
N GLY A 90 -24.82 19.21 -24.34
CA GLY A 90 -26.28 19.48 -24.27
C GLY A 90 -27.23 18.27 -24.26
N ALA A 91 -26.78 17.05 -23.98
CA ALA A 91 -27.67 15.91 -23.82
C ALA A 91 -28.17 15.82 -22.37
N SER A 92 -29.49 15.73 -22.24
CA SER A 92 -30.27 15.67 -21.01
C SER A 92 -29.67 14.79 -19.90
N ALA A 93 -29.74 15.33 -18.68
CA ALA A 93 -29.41 14.68 -17.42
C ALA A 93 -30.14 13.34 -17.25
N GLN A 94 -29.48 12.22 -17.56
CA GLN A 94 -29.80 10.89 -17.00
C GLN A 94 -28.83 9.76 -17.35
N GLU A 95 -27.84 9.97 -18.21
CA GLU A 95 -26.81 8.96 -18.41
C GLU A 95 -25.59 9.26 -17.53
N GLU A 96 -25.47 8.54 -16.41
CA GLU A 96 -24.17 8.24 -15.80
C GLU A 96 -23.32 7.48 -16.83
N MET A 97 -22.84 8.19 -17.86
CA MET A 97 -21.86 7.67 -18.78
C MET A 97 -20.58 7.50 -17.98
N ALA A 98 -20.15 6.25 -17.83
CA ALA A 98 -18.81 5.93 -17.37
C ALA A 98 -17.81 6.83 -18.12
N MET A 99 -17.10 7.68 -17.38
CA MET A 99 -16.09 8.57 -17.94
C MET A 99 -15.19 7.78 -18.87
N ASN A 100 -15.06 8.21 -20.12
CA ASN A 100 -14.11 7.60 -21.04
C ASN A 100 -12.68 7.76 -20.47
N GLU A 101 -11.78 6.83 -20.79
CA GLU A 101 -10.40 6.89 -20.32
C GLU A 101 -9.71 8.20 -20.77
N GLU A 102 -10.01 8.68 -21.99
CA GLU A 102 -9.49 9.94 -22.54
C GLU A 102 -9.97 11.17 -21.75
N GLU A 103 -11.24 11.15 -21.36
CA GLU A 103 -11.88 12.17 -20.53
C GLU A 103 -11.25 12.25 -19.14
N SER A 104 -11.02 11.09 -18.53
CA SER A 104 -10.29 10.96 -17.26
C SER A 104 -8.87 11.52 -17.37
N LEU A 105 -8.15 11.23 -18.46
CA LEU A 105 -6.80 11.72 -18.69
C LEU A 105 -6.73 13.25 -18.84
N LEU A 106 -7.73 13.87 -19.48
CA LEU A 106 -7.80 15.32 -19.61
C LEU A 106 -8.00 16.02 -18.26
N VAL A 107 -8.90 15.49 -17.42
CA VAL A 107 -9.11 15.98 -16.06
C VAL A 107 -7.82 15.84 -15.23
N ILE A 108 -7.17 14.68 -15.31
CA ILE A 108 -5.90 14.41 -14.61
C ILE A 108 -4.80 15.36 -15.08
N ASN A 109 -4.68 15.64 -16.38
CA ASN A 109 -3.65 16.56 -16.88
C ASN A 109 -3.89 18.00 -16.41
N ARG A 110 -5.14 18.48 -16.47
CA ARG A 110 -5.52 19.80 -15.94
C ARG A 110 -5.22 19.91 -14.44
N LEU A 111 -5.50 18.84 -13.70
CA LEU A 111 -5.17 18.72 -12.27
C LEU A 111 -3.67 18.88 -12.04
N HIS A 112 -2.83 18.13 -12.77
CA HIS A 112 -1.38 18.24 -12.66
C HIS A 112 -0.85 19.64 -12.97
N GLN A 113 -1.46 20.36 -13.91
CA GLN A 113 -1.07 21.75 -14.22
C GLN A 113 -1.35 22.69 -13.05
N VAL A 114 -2.51 22.57 -12.41
CA VAL A 114 -2.87 23.38 -11.23
C VAL A 114 -2.02 23.01 -10.01
N LEU A 115 -1.65 21.74 -9.88
CA LEU A 115 -0.82 21.23 -8.77
C LEU A 115 0.66 21.56 -8.90
N ARG A 116 1.17 21.80 -10.11
CA ARG A 116 2.59 22.04 -10.39
C ARG A 116 3.26 23.07 -9.47
N PRO A 117 2.67 24.23 -9.13
CA PRO A 117 3.26 25.17 -8.18
C PRO A 117 3.26 24.68 -6.71
N PHE A 118 2.37 23.75 -6.35
CA PHE A 118 2.24 23.23 -4.98
C PHE A 118 3.07 21.96 -4.73
N LEU A 119 3.49 21.28 -5.80
CA LEU A 119 4.16 19.99 -5.73
C LEU A 119 5.56 20.07 -6.29
N LEU A 120 6.55 19.86 -5.42
CA LEU A 120 7.93 19.66 -5.82
C LEU A 120 8.22 18.16 -5.86
N ARG A 121 8.42 17.61 -7.07
CA ARG A 121 8.83 16.23 -7.29
C ARG A 121 10.04 16.21 -8.22
N ARG A 122 11.04 15.41 -7.85
CA ARG A 122 12.22 15.13 -8.67
C ARG A 122 12.43 13.62 -8.72
N LEU A 123 12.93 13.10 -9.82
CA LEU A 123 13.39 11.72 -9.88
C LEU A 123 14.80 11.63 -9.32
N LYS A 124 15.18 10.47 -8.80
CA LYS A 124 16.53 10.27 -8.25
C LYS A 124 17.60 10.42 -9.34
N SER A 125 17.29 10.01 -10.57
CA SER A 125 18.09 10.26 -11.77
C SER A 125 18.37 11.74 -12.03
N ASP A 126 17.45 12.63 -11.65
CA ASP A 126 17.57 14.08 -11.90
C ASP A 126 18.52 14.76 -10.90
N VAL A 127 18.79 14.10 -9.76
CA VAL A 127 19.47 14.70 -8.60
C VAL A 127 20.78 14.01 -8.28
N GLU A 128 20.87 12.69 -8.48
CA GLU A 128 22.01 11.87 -8.08
C GLU A 128 22.42 10.93 -9.21
N ALA A 129 23.48 11.30 -9.94
CA ALA A 129 24.03 10.49 -11.03
C ALA A 129 24.92 9.32 -10.57
N GLN A 130 25.21 9.22 -9.26
CA GLN A 130 26.08 8.19 -8.70
C GLN A 130 25.36 6.88 -8.38
N LEU A 131 24.02 6.87 -8.45
CA LEU A 131 23.25 5.66 -8.17
C LEU A 131 23.28 4.71 -9.37
N PRO A 132 23.57 3.41 -9.17
CA PRO A 132 23.40 2.43 -10.24
C PRO A 132 21.94 2.34 -10.70
N ASP A 133 21.74 1.89 -11.94
CA ASP A 133 20.42 1.67 -12.49
C ASP A 133 19.64 0.63 -11.69
N LYS A 134 18.36 0.92 -11.44
CA LYS A 134 17.45 -0.02 -10.78
C LYS A 134 17.13 -1.16 -11.75
N ALA A 135 17.66 -2.35 -11.49
CA ALA A 135 17.25 -3.56 -12.19
C ALA A 135 16.00 -4.16 -11.53
N GLU A 136 14.93 -4.36 -12.31
CA GLU A 136 13.68 -4.95 -11.85
C GLU A 136 13.43 -6.28 -12.56
N TYR A 137 13.30 -7.35 -11.78
CA TYR A 137 13.08 -8.70 -12.28
C TYR A 137 11.79 -9.27 -11.70
N VAL A 138 10.89 -9.72 -12.58
CA VAL A 138 9.66 -10.41 -12.18
C VAL A 138 9.82 -11.89 -12.47
N VAL A 139 9.94 -12.70 -11.41
CA VAL A 139 10.08 -14.15 -11.52
C VAL A 139 8.75 -14.82 -11.21
N LYS A 140 8.22 -15.58 -12.17
CA LYS A 140 7.01 -16.39 -11.99
C LYS A 140 7.40 -17.74 -11.36
N CYS A 141 6.73 -18.11 -10.28
CA CYS A 141 6.93 -19.39 -9.59
C CYS A 141 5.74 -20.31 -9.87
N GLU A 142 6.00 -21.61 -10.03
CA GLU A 142 4.93 -22.60 -10.10
C GLU A 142 4.38 -22.93 -8.71
N LEU A 143 3.10 -23.28 -8.62
CA LEU A 143 2.50 -23.77 -7.38
C LEU A 143 2.94 -25.21 -7.09
N SER A 144 3.24 -25.51 -5.83
CA SER A 144 3.51 -26.87 -5.36
C SER A 144 2.27 -27.76 -5.52
N PRO A 145 2.41 -29.10 -5.50
CA PRO A 145 1.26 -30.01 -5.52
C PRO A 145 0.26 -29.74 -4.38
N MET A 146 0.76 -29.44 -3.18
CA MET A 146 -0.07 -29.09 -2.01
C MET A 146 -0.83 -27.77 -2.24
N GLN A 147 -0.16 -26.76 -2.77
CA GLN A 147 -0.80 -25.48 -3.11
C GLN A 147 -1.87 -25.66 -4.18
N LYS A 148 -1.61 -26.45 -5.22
CA LYS A 148 -2.59 -26.75 -6.29
C LYS A 148 -3.84 -27.44 -5.74
N LEU A 149 -3.66 -28.41 -4.83
CA LEU A 149 -4.77 -29.10 -4.18
C LEU A 149 -5.61 -28.14 -3.34
N MET A 150 -4.98 -27.36 -2.45
CA MET A 150 -5.66 -26.39 -1.60
C MET A 150 -6.34 -25.29 -2.42
N TYR A 151 -5.69 -24.83 -3.49
CA TYR A 151 -6.24 -23.82 -4.39
C TYR A 151 -7.54 -24.31 -5.04
N ARG A 152 -7.55 -25.54 -5.58
CA ARG A 152 -8.76 -26.17 -6.12
C ARG A 152 -9.83 -26.35 -5.05
N GLN A 153 -9.48 -26.85 -3.87
CA GLN A 153 -10.43 -27.03 -2.77
C GLN A 153 -11.09 -25.72 -2.34
N ILE A 154 -10.33 -24.63 -2.22
CA ILE A 154 -10.88 -23.31 -1.88
C ILE A 154 -11.77 -22.78 -3.01
N GLN A 155 -11.37 -23.00 -4.26
CA GLN A 155 -12.13 -22.59 -5.44
C GLN A 155 -13.45 -23.37 -5.58
N ASP A 156 -13.43 -24.68 -5.36
CA ASP A 156 -14.57 -25.59 -5.53
C ASP A 156 -15.55 -25.54 -4.36
N GLN A 157 -15.05 -25.47 -3.12
CA GLN A 157 -15.89 -25.47 -1.92
C GLN A 157 -16.42 -24.08 -1.56
N GLY A 158 -16.00 -23.03 -2.27
CA GLY A 158 -16.31 -21.64 -1.91
C GLY A 158 -15.91 -21.31 -0.47
N LEU A 159 -14.94 -22.06 0.10
CA LEU A 159 -14.54 -22.00 1.50
C LEU A 159 -13.74 -20.73 1.75
N CYS A 160 -14.45 -19.61 1.70
CA CYS A 160 -14.18 -18.50 2.58
C CYS A 160 -14.26 -19.06 3.99
N SER A 161 -13.17 -18.96 4.76
CA SER A 161 -13.32 -19.01 6.20
C SER A 161 -14.45 -18.06 6.55
N VAL A 162 -15.55 -18.57 7.09
CA VAL A 162 -16.58 -17.75 7.71
C VAL A 162 -15.89 -17.07 8.88
N GLY A 163 -15.34 -15.87 8.65
CA GLY A 163 -15.26 -14.92 9.74
C GLY A 163 -16.70 -14.69 10.22
N ALA A 164 -16.87 -14.41 11.51
CA ALA A 164 -18.17 -14.26 12.18
C ALA A 164 -19.16 -13.23 11.57
N ALA A 165 -18.86 -12.66 10.39
CA ALA A 165 -19.61 -11.61 9.71
C ALA A 165 -19.82 -11.84 8.18
N GLY A 166 -19.73 -13.07 7.66
CA GLY A 166 -20.28 -13.42 6.34
C GLY A 166 -19.68 -12.74 5.10
N GLN A 167 -18.50 -12.11 5.19
CA GLN A 167 -17.79 -11.58 4.02
C GLN A 167 -16.89 -12.65 3.38
N LEU A 168 -17.02 -12.83 2.05
CA LEU A 168 -16.06 -13.61 1.28
C LEU A 168 -14.67 -12.95 1.36
N LYS A 169 -13.76 -13.53 2.15
CA LYS A 169 -12.37 -13.09 2.18
C LYS A 169 -11.62 -13.65 0.98
N VAL A 170 -11.34 -12.80 0.00
CA VAL A 170 -10.36 -13.00 -1.08
C VAL A 170 -8.95 -13.38 -0.55
N SER A 171 -8.71 -13.23 0.76
CA SER A 171 -7.45 -13.58 1.44
C SER A 171 -7.08 -15.07 1.42
N GLY A 172 -8.01 -16.01 1.18
CA GLY A 172 -7.69 -17.44 1.19
C GLY A 172 -6.68 -17.84 0.09
N LEU A 173 -6.96 -17.48 -1.16
CA LEU A 173 -6.11 -17.84 -2.29
C LEU A 173 -4.74 -17.15 -2.22
N ASN A 174 -4.69 -15.88 -1.80
CA ASN A 174 -3.44 -15.18 -1.58
C ASN A 174 -2.58 -15.86 -0.50
N ASN A 175 -3.20 -16.32 0.59
CA ASN A 175 -2.50 -17.05 1.64
C ASN A 175 -1.95 -18.40 1.13
N VAL A 176 -2.71 -19.15 0.34
CA VAL A 176 -2.21 -20.42 -0.27
C VAL A 176 -1.02 -20.15 -1.19
N CYS A 177 -1.11 -19.13 -2.05
CA CYS A 177 -0.02 -18.74 -2.96
C CYS A 177 1.23 -18.25 -2.21
N ASN A 178 1.06 -17.70 -1.01
CA ASN A 178 2.15 -17.27 -0.15
C ASN A 178 2.79 -18.47 0.56
N HIS A 179 2.02 -19.23 1.34
CA HIS A 179 2.47 -20.48 1.95
C HIS A 179 1.29 -21.32 2.47
N PRO A 180 1.22 -22.65 2.20
CA PRO A 180 0.15 -23.51 2.74
C PRO A 180 0.05 -23.50 4.26
N TYR A 181 1.20 -23.45 4.95
CA TYR A 181 1.22 -23.44 6.42
C TYR A 181 0.66 -22.20 7.10
N LEU A 182 0.25 -21.16 6.35
CA LEU A 182 -0.53 -20.06 6.93
C LEU A 182 -1.92 -20.48 7.46
N PHE A 183 -2.43 -21.64 7.04
CA PHE A 183 -3.72 -22.17 7.50
C PHE A 183 -3.60 -23.08 8.72
N PHE A 184 -2.38 -23.39 9.16
CA PHE A 184 -2.12 -24.33 10.25
C PHE A 184 -1.94 -23.56 11.55
N SER A 185 -2.37 -24.15 12.67
CA SER A 185 -2.13 -23.56 13.98
C SER A 185 -0.65 -23.70 14.38
N PRO A 186 -0.12 -22.83 15.27
CA PRO A 186 1.25 -22.94 15.77
C PRO A 186 1.58 -24.32 16.34
N GLU A 187 0.62 -24.96 17.02
CA GLU A 187 0.76 -26.32 17.55
C GLU A 187 0.94 -27.38 16.45
N GLN A 188 0.34 -27.18 15.27
CA GLN A 188 0.52 -28.05 14.11
C GLN A 188 1.84 -27.79 13.39
N LEU A 189 2.38 -26.57 13.50
CA LEU A 189 3.70 -26.21 12.98
C LEU A 189 4.81 -26.84 13.83
N ASP A 190 4.67 -26.84 15.16
CA ASP A 190 5.62 -27.50 16.07
C ASP A 190 5.66 -29.02 15.87
N GLN A 191 4.54 -29.62 15.43
CA GLN A 191 4.45 -31.05 15.10
C GLN A 191 5.17 -31.44 13.80
N LEU A 192 5.55 -30.48 12.94
CA LEU A 192 6.33 -30.78 11.73
C LEU A 192 7.77 -31.21 12.05
N GLY A 193 8.24 -31.00 13.28
CA GLY A 193 9.60 -31.34 13.70
C GLY A 193 10.69 -30.59 12.91
N ASP A 194 11.94 -31.03 13.03
CA ASP A 194 13.11 -30.47 12.34
C ASP A 194 13.10 -30.69 10.81
N ASP A 195 12.01 -31.20 10.23
CA ASP A 195 11.90 -31.47 8.80
C ASP A 195 11.71 -30.19 7.99
N ALA A 196 12.77 -29.39 7.95
CA ALA A 196 12.91 -28.19 7.13
C ALA A 196 12.57 -28.43 5.66
N ASN A 197 12.68 -29.68 5.20
CA ASN A 197 12.36 -30.09 3.84
C ASN A 197 10.87 -29.99 3.51
N LEU A 198 9.97 -30.15 4.48
CA LEU A 198 8.55 -30.01 4.25
C LEU A 198 8.15 -28.54 4.07
N LEU A 199 8.77 -27.65 4.85
CA LEU A 199 8.52 -26.21 4.80
C LEU A 199 8.75 -25.65 3.39
N TRP A 200 9.96 -25.76 2.84
CA TRP A 200 10.24 -25.15 1.54
C TRP A 200 9.63 -25.91 0.35
N ARG A 201 9.46 -27.24 0.43
CA ARG A 201 8.84 -28.02 -0.66
C ARG A 201 7.33 -27.80 -0.76
N SER A 202 6.69 -27.38 0.33
CA SER A 202 5.25 -27.11 0.34
C SER A 202 4.88 -25.83 -0.41
N SER A 203 5.80 -24.89 -0.65
CA SER A 203 5.54 -23.64 -1.37
C SER A 203 6.54 -23.40 -2.49
N GLY A 204 6.06 -23.18 -3.71
CA GLY A 204 6.94 -22.90 -4.86
C GLY A 204 7.78 -21.63 -4.70
N LYS A 205 7.31 -20.65 -3.91
CA LYS A 205 8.10 -19.46 -3.56
C LYS A 205 9.29 -19.80 -2.66
N PHE A 206 9.08 -20.67 -1.67
CA PHE A 206 10.15 -21.09 -0.76
C PHE A 206 11.13 -22.05 -1.44
N GLU A 207 10.65 -22.88 -2.38
CA GLU A 207 11.54 -23.65 -3.25
C GLU A 207 12.45 -22.74 -4.09
N LEU A 208 11.89 -21.69 -4.68
CA LEU A 208 12.71 -20.73 -5.42
C LEU A 208 13.67 -19.98 -4.48
N LEU A 209 13.21 -19.58 -3.30
CA LEU A 209 14.03 -18.94 -2.27
C LEU A 209 15.23 -19.83 -1.90
N ASP A 210 15.00 -21.13 -1.66
CA ASP A 210 16.05 -22.10 -1.30
C ASP A 210 17.10 -22.26 -2.42
N ARG A 211 16.71 -22.08 -3.69
CA ARG A 211 17.64 -22.10 -4.83
C ARG A 211 18.42 -20.78 -5.03
N ILE A 212 17.83 -19.64 -4.68
CA ILE A 212 18.40 -18.32 -4.93
C ILE A 212 19.28 -17.85 -3.75
N LEU A 213 18.81 -18.09 -2.52
CA LEU A 213 19.43 -17.53 -1.32
C LEU A 213 20.90 -17.95 -1.13
N PRO A 214 21.32 -19.20 -1.39
CA PRO A 214 22.73 -19.58 -1.32
C PRO A 214 23.60 -18.81 -2.32
N LYS A 215 23.08 -18.53 -3.52
CA LYS A 215 23.78 -17.77 -4.56
C LYS A 215 23.95 -16.30 -4.15
N LEU A 216 22.90 -15.72 -3.57
CA LEU A 216 22.94 -14.34 -3.07
C LEU A 216 23.91 -14.19 -1.89
N GLN A 217 23.94 -15.15 -0.97
CA GLN A 217 24.87 -15.13 0.15
C GLN A 217 26.32 -15.31 -0.31
N ALA A 218 26.58 -16.21 -1.26
CA ALA A 218 27.91 -16.40 -1.82
C ALA A 218 28.46 -15.12 -2.49
N LEU A 219 27.57 -14.31 -3.07
CA LEU A 219 27.89 -13.02 -3.67
C LEU A 219 27.86 -11.84 -2.66
N GLY A 220 27.52 -12.10 -1.40
CA GLY A 220 27.46 -11.08 -0.35
C GLY A 220 26.28 -10.09 -0.49
N HIS A 221 25.25 -10.43 -1.25
CA HIS A 221 24.07 -9.59 -1.42
C HIS A 221 23.12 -9.70 -0.21
N ARG A 222 22.47 -8.59 0.14
CA ARG A 222 21.47 -8.51 1.22
C ARG A 222 20.10 -8.18 0.64
N GLY A 223 19.07 -8.81 1.19
CA GLY A 223 17.68 -8.60 0.77
C GLY A 223 16.79 -8.19 1.94
N ARG A 224 15.63 -7.60 1.62
CA ARG A 224 14.55 -7.32 2.57
C ARG A 224 13.29 -8.00 2.06
N ASP A 225 12.65 -8.76 2.92
CA ASP A 225 11.29 -9.25 2.71
C ASP A 225 10.35 -8.60 3.74
N VAL A 226 9.07 -8.50 3.39
CA VAL A 226 8.02 -7.80 4.15
C VAL A 226 6.81 -8.70 4.40
N GLN A 227 6.74 -9.88 3.79
CA GLN A 227 5.62 -10.81 3.94
C GLN A 227 6.06 -12.08 4.65
N LEU A 228 5.11 -12.78 5.31
CA LEU A 228 5.35 -14.10 5.92
C LEU A 228 6.49 -14.13 6.96
N MET A 229 6.65 -13.06 7.75
CA MET A 229 7.80 -12.87 8.63
C MET A 229 8.05 -14.07 9.56
N ASP A 230 6.99 -14.64 10.16
CA ASP A 230 7.11 -15.79 11.08
C ASP A 230 7.63 -17.06 10.36
N LEU A 231 7.13 -17.35 9.16
CA LEU A 231 7.56 -18.52 8.38
C LEU A 231 8.96 -18.34 7.80
N LEU A 232 9.31 -17.11 7.41
CA LEU A 232 10.67 -16.79 6.96
C LEU A 232 11.68 -16.89 8.10
N GLU A 233 11.33 -16.41 9.29
CA GLU A 233 12.16 -16.57 10.49
C GLU A 233 12.39 -18.05 10.81
N LEU A 234 11.34 -18.88 10.80
CA LEU A 234 11.47 -20.33 10.95
C LEU A 234 12.39 -20.92 9.89
N TYR A 235 12.18 -20.59 8.60
CA TYR A 235 13.02 -21.06 7.50
C TYR A 235 14.50 -20.64 7.65
N PHE A 236 14.76 -19.39 8.02
CA PHE A 236 16.12 -18.89 8.22
C PHE A 236 16.78 -19.54 9.43
N ASN A 237 16.05 -19.81 10.51
CA ASN A 237 16.55 -20.54 11.67
C ASN A 237 16.94 -21.98 11.30
N LEU A 238 16.05 -22.68 10.59
CA LEU A 238 16.28 -24.07 10.11
C LEU A 238 17.46 -24.20 9.14
N ARG A 239 17.74 -23.16 8.35
CA ARG A 239 18.86 -23.11 7.41
C ARG A 239 20.10 -22.39 7.97
N HIS A 240 20.05 -21.96 9.22
CA HIS A 240 21.11 -21.21 9.91
C HIS A 240 21.55 -19.91 9.19
N TYR A 241 20.61 -19.23 8.54
CA TYR A 241 20.85 -17.90 7.97
C TYR A 241 20.72 -16.81 9.04
N LYS A 242 21.74 -15.96 9.14
CA LYS A 242 21.70 -14.77 10.00
C LYS A 242 20.68 -13.78 9.42
N HIS A 243 19.68 -13.42 10.22
CA HIS A 243 18.64 -12.49 9.82
C HIS A 243 18.28 -11.55 10.98
N LEU A 244 17.59 -10.47 10.66
CA LEU A 244 17.01 -9.52 11.61
C LEU A 244 15.53 -9.36 11.27
N ARG A 245 14.68 -9.38 12.30
CA ARG A 245 13.25 -9.16 12.17
C ARG A 245 12.92 -7.74 12.64
N LEU A 246 12.17 -7.02 11.83
CA LEU A 246 11.61 -5.72 12.20
C LEU A 246 10.13 -5.71 11.79
N ASP A 247 9.26 -5.73 12.78
CA ASP A 247 7.81 -5.65 12.61
C ASP A 247 7.25 -4.41 13.34
N GLY A 248 5.97 -4.11 13.13
CA GLY A 248 5.32 -2.96 13.77
C GLY A 248 5.07 -3.11 15.28
N ALA A 249 5.41 -4.27 15.86
CA ALA A 249 5.31 -4.53 17.28
C ALA A 249 6.66 -4.37 18.01
N ALA A 250 7.78 -4.43 17.27
CA ALA A 250 9.10 -4.10 17.78
C ALA A 250 9.10 -2.66 18.34
N THR A 251 9.41 -2.54 19.63
CA THR A 251 9.43 -1.29 20.39
C THR A 251 10.84 -0.74 20.49
#